data_AF-A0A3D8X5A3-F1
#
_entry.id   AF-A0A3D8X5A3-F1
#
_cell.length_a   1.000
_cell.length_b   1.000
_cell.length_c   1.000
_cell.angle_alpha   90.00
_cell.angle_beta   90.00
_cell.angle_gamma   90.00
#
_symmetry.space_group_name_H-M   'P 1'
#
loop_
_entity.id
_entity.type
_entity.pdbx_description
1 polymer ?
#
loop_
_entity_poly.entity_id
_entity_poly.type
_entity_poly.pdbx_seq_one_letter_code
_entity_poly.pdbx_strand_id
1 'polypeptide(L)'
;MDYKQLGRDILDLAGGKENVAMLTHCATRLRFEFNDISQVNAKEIEKLPGVISVVNKGGQFQVVVGNEVQQSYRAIISVIGKKTESSGPKKGQNIEKKSWVSRFISVISTTFTPMIPAIIGAGMIKAILSVLVLVGFLTEKSQTYFVLNTIADAAFFFMPVLLAYGASIKFETSPILAMTIAGVLLHPNWSTVLKTGEPLHFMGVPVRLTDYAGSVLPIIITVWIMSYIERIAERVSPSMIKFFTKPMLVLLITAPLALVVIGPFGTYLNDLVAVGAESINERASWLIPLLMGGLQPFLIVTGTAWAMTPIATSQLTRHGAEMINGPGMLASNIAQGAATLAVALKTKNKQLKQLAGSAGFTALVGITEPSLYGVTLKLKRPLIAAMIGGGCAGIYAGLSGLVRYAFVSPGLAALPAFIGENPMNIVHALITIAIAFVVTFILTWIIGFDDPIDESVKVAPEPREEKKPVTVKNQIEVGSLQVMSPIEGELVPLSDVNDDVFSSGLLGKGIAIVPARGEVFAPFSGEIITLLESKHAIGLKSHNGVELLIHVGIDTVTLKGQHFESYVSQGDRVEAGDKMLEFDMEAIKAKGFELVTPVIVTNDKQFSEVKFAEPASIHRGDLILSLK
;
A
#
# COMPACT_ATOMS: atom_id res chain seq x y z
N MET A 1 32.29 4.27 -24.16
CA MET A 1 32.16 4.55 -22.71
C MET A 1 30.93 3.84 -22.20
N ASP A 2 31.05 3.12 -21.08
CA ASP A 2 29.88 2.52 -20.41
C ASP A 2 29.34 3.49 -19.36
N TYR A 3 28.30 4.23 -19.73
CA TYR A 3 27.66 5.20 -18.83
C TYR A 3 26.90 4.54 -17.67
N LYS A 4 26.61 3.23 -17.75
CA LYS A 4 26.05 2.49 -16.61
C LYS A 4 27.10 2.22 -15.56
N GLN A 5 28.32 1.88 -15.99
CA GLN A 5 29.46 1.73 -15.08
C GLN A 5 29.79 3.08 -14.45
N LEU A 6 29.83 4.16 -15.26
CA LEU A 6 30.02 5.52 -14.75
C LEU A 6 29.02 5.88 -13.64
N GLY A 7 27.74 5.50 -13.80
CA GLY A 7 26.74 5.73 -12.76
C GLY A 7 27.05 5.00 -11.45
N ARG A 8 27.55 3.76 -11.51
CA ARG A 8 27.96 3.01 -10.32
C ARG A 8 29.18 3.63 -9.65
N ASP A 9 30.18 4.00 -10.45
CA ASP A 9 31.41 4.61 -9.95
C ASP A 9 31.12 5.97 -9.27
N ILE A 10 30.21 6.78 -9.83
CA ILE A 10 29.74 8.03 -9.21
C ILE A 10 29.03 7.74 -7.88
N LEU A 11 28.20 6.70 -7.80
CA LEU A 11 27.47 6.34 -6.59
C LEU A 11 28.39 5.86 -5.48
N ASP A 12 29.40 5.05 -5.81
CA ASP A 12 30.37 4.53 -4.85
C ASP A 12 31.21 5.67 -4.25
N LEU A 13 31.67 6.61 -5.09
CA LEU A 13 32.41 7.80 -4.63
C LEU A 13 31.53 8.85 -3.93
N ALA A 14 30.21 8.73 -4.03
CA ALA A 14 29.25 9.62 -3.37
C ALA A 14 28.86 9.15 -1.95
N GLY A 15 29.53 8.16 -1.38
CA GLY A 15 29.17 7.55 -0.08
C GLY A 15 28.12 6.44 -0.20
N GLY A 16 27.88 5.94 -1.42
CA GLY A 16 26.95 4.86 -1.69
C GLY A 16 25.48 5.28 -1.71
N LYS A 17 24.60 4.30 -1.96
CA LYS A 17 23.14 4.50 -2.08
C LYS A 17 22.47 5.15 -0.86
N GLU A 18 23.04 5.02 0.33
CA GLU A 18 22.43 5.50 1.57
C GLU A 18 22.72 6.97 1.82
N ASN A 19 23.81 7.48 1.24
CA ASN A 19 24.16 8.90 1.37
C ASN A 19 23.39 9.79 0.38
N VAL A 20 22.76 9.21 -0.65
CA VAL A 20 21.96 9.98 -1.63
C VAL A 20 20.54 10.17 -1.09
N ALA A 21 20.22 11.40 -0.65
CA ALA A 21 18.89 11.79 -0.20
C ALA A 21 17.92 11.96 -1.40
N MET A 22 18.39 12.69 -2.42
CA MET A 22 17.65 12.91 -3.65
C MET A 22 18.59 12.90 -4.84
N LEU A 23 18.15 12.30 -5.94
CA LEU A 23 18.85 12.37 -7.21
C LEU A 23 17.86 12.82 -8.29
N THR A 24 18.19 13.92 -8.95
CA THR A 24 17.51 14.37 -10.16
C THR A 24 18.54 14.59 -11.26
N HIS A 25 18.09 14.85 -12.48
CA HIS A 25 19.00 15.18 -13.57
C HIS A 25 18.36 16.22 -14.50
N CYS A 26 19.20 16.98 -15.20
CA CYS A 26 18.79 17.80 -16.33
C CYS A 26 19.33 17.21 -17.64
N ALA A 27 19.53 18.03 -18.68
CA ALA A 27 20.05 17.60 -19.97
C ALA A 27 21.49 17.05 -19.91
N THR A 28 22.32 17.64 -19.04
CA THR A 28 23.77 17.38 -19.03
C THR A 28 24.34 17.12 -17.64
N ARG A 29 23.53 17.19 -16.58
CA ARG A 29 24.01 17.12 -15.19
C ARG A 29 23.13 16.22 -14.33
N LEU A 30 23.78 15.43 -13.48
CA LEU A 30 23.15 14.82 -12.31
C LEU A 30 23.16 15.86 -11.19
N ARG A 31 22.07 15.92 -10.43
CA ARG A 31 21.93 16.79 -9.25
C ARG A 31 21.67 15.91 -8.05
N PHE A 32 22.58 15.95 -7.11
CA PHE A 32 22.51 15.20 -5.89
C PHE A 32 22.17 16.13 -4.73
N GLU A 33 21.27 15.64 -3.89
CA GLU A 33 21.14 16.03 -2.50
C GLU A 33 21.64 14.85 -1.67
N PHE A 34 22.54 15.12 -0.74
CA PHE A 34 23.15 14.10 0.10
C PHE A 34 22.68 14.26 1.54
N ASN A 35 22.58 13.14 2.26
CA ASN A 35 22.36 13.15 3.70
C ASN A 35 23.59 13.71 4.42
N ASP A 36 24.79 13.34 3.95
CA ASP A 36 26.06 13.85 4.44
C ASP A 36 27.04 14.13 3.29
N ILE A 37 27.29 15.42 3.03
CA ILE A 37 28.20 15.84 1.95
C ILE A 37 29.67 15.52 2.24
N SER A 38 30.05 15.26 3.49
CA SER A 38 31.43 14.95 3.88
C SER A 38 31.90 13.58 3.36
N GLN A 39 30.96 12.66 3.11
CA GLN A 39 31.23 11.34 2.55
C GLN A 39 31.43 11.35 1.02
N VAL A 40 31.24 12.51 0.38
CA VAL A 40 31.30 12.64 -1.08
C VAL A 40 32.70 13.02 -1.52
N ASN A 41 33.37 12.13 -2.27
CA ASN A 41 34.70 12.41 -2.79
C ASN A 41 34.63 13.16 -4.13
N ALA A 42 34.31 14.46 -4.05
CA ALA A 42 34.10 15.32 -5.22
C ALA A 42 35.29 15.36 -6.19
N LYS A 43 36.52 15.33 -5.67
CA LYS A 43 37.76 15.39 -6.47
C LYS A 43 37.98 14.11 -7.27
N GLU A 44 37.60 12.96 -6.73
CA GLU A 44 37.71 11.69 -7.46
C GLU A 44 36.57 11.52 -8.47
N ILE A 45 35.35 12.01 -8.14
CA ILE A 45 34.23 12.03 -9.10
C ILE A 45 34.58 12.87 -10.33
N GLU A 46 35.25 14.01 -10.15
CA GLU A 46 35.67 14.88 -11.27
C GLU A 46 36.72 14.23 -12.19
N LYS A 47 37.50 13.26 -11.69
CA LYS A 47 38.50 12.52 -12.47
C LYS A 47 37.91 11.35 -13.25
N LEU A 48 36.66 10.97 -13.00
CA LEU A 48 36.06 9.81 -13.65
C LEU A 48 35.93 10.02 -15.17
N PRO A 49 36.27 9.01 -15.99
CA PRO A 49 36.15 9.09 -17.44
C PRO A 49 34.68 9.20 -17.86
N GLY A 50 34.27 10.39 -18.31
CA GLY A 50 32.89 10.71 -18.69
C GLY A 50 32.26 11.81 -17.81
N VAL A 51 32.92 12.24 -16.74
CA VAL A 51 32.59 13.45 -16.00
C VAL A 51 33.36 14.63 -16.58
N ILE A 52 32.63 15.69 -16.94
CA ILE A 52 33.17 16.94 -17.51
C ILE A 52 33.59 17.88 -16.37
N SER A 53 32.80 17.97 -15.31
CA SER A 53 33.11 18.76 -14.13
C SER A 53 32.19 18.40 -12.95
N VAL A 54 32.63 18.75 -11.74
CA VAL A 54 31.79 18.69 -10.53
C VAL A 54 31.60 20.10 -9.99
N VAL A 55 30.35 20.48 -9.73
CA VAL A 55 30.00 21.82 -9.24
C VAL A 55 29.29 21.68 -7.90
N ASN A 56 29.89 22.22 -6.85
CA ASN A 56 29.30 22.32 -5.52
C ASN A 56 29.16 23.80 -5.14
N LYS A 57 28.06 24.44 -5.56
CA LYS A 57 27.76 25.86 -5.29
C LYS A 57 26.27 26.06 -5.07
N GLY A 58 25.89 26.90 -4.10
CA GLY A 58 24.49 27.27 -3.85
C GLY A 58 23.62 26.16 -3.27
N GLY A 59 24.20 25.24 -2.49
CA GLY A 59 23.45 24.16 -1.82
C GLY A 59 23.07 22.98 -2.71
N GLN A 60 23.54 22.91 -3.97
CA GLN A 60 23.33 21.76 -4.85
C GLN A 60 24.67 21.20 -5.35
N PHE A 61 24.85 19.89 -5.19
CA PHE A 61 25.99 19.16 -5.75
C PHE A 61 25.64 18.63 -7.13
N GLN A 62 26.41 18.99 -8.16
CA GLN A 62 26.13 18.64 -9.54
C GLN A 62 27.31 17.94 -10.20
N VAL A 63 27.04 16.83 -10.87
CA VAL A 63 28.03 16.12 -11.70
C VAL A 63 27.66 16.32 -13.16
N VAL A 64 28.51 17.01 -13.91
CA VAL A 64 28.30 17.29 -15.33
C VAL A 64 28.81 16.10 -16.14
N VAL A 65 27.91 15.34 -16.77
CA VAL A 65 28.24 14.14 -17.57
C VAL A 65 28.10 14.41 -19.07
N GLY A 66 27.31 15.42 -19.45
CA GLY A 66 26.95 15.69 -20.85
C GLY A 66 25.68 14.95 -21.29
N ASN A 67 25.45 14.85 -22.60
CA ASN A 67 24.15 14.43 -23.16
C ASN A 67 23.72 13.00 -22.82
N GLU A 68 24.63 12.17 -22.31
CA GLU A 68 24.37 10.77 -21.93
C GLU A 68 24.04 10.59 -20.44
N VAL A 69 23.79 11.70 -19.72
CA VAL A 69 23.46 11.72 -18.28
C VAL A 69 22.29 10.81 -17.90
N GLN A 70 21.33 10.61 -18.79
CA GLN A 70 20.20 9.68 -18.61
C GLN A 70 20.65 8.25 -18.32
N GLN A 71 21.70 7.78 -18.98
CA GLN A 71 22.17 6.41 -18.84
C GLN A 71 22.80 6.20 -17.45
N SER A 72 23.60 7.17 -16.99
CA SER A 72 24.19 7.16 -15.65
C SER A 72 23.14 7.34 -14.56
N TYR A 73 22.16 8.24 -14.76
CA TYR A 73 21.01 8.40 -13.85
C TYR A 73 20.23 7.10 -13.67
N ARG A 74 19.87 6.41 -14.77
CA ARG A 74 19.15 5.14 -14.71
C ARG A 74 19.96 4.06 -13.99
N ALA A 75 21.27 4.01 -14.19
CA ALA A 75 22.14 3.08 -13.49
C ALA A 75 22.16 3.35 -11.98
N ILE A 76 22.27 4.62 -11.57
CA ILE A 76 22.26 5.01 -10.16
C ILE A 76 20.90 4.70 -9.50
N ILE A 77 19.79 5.11 -10.12
CA ILE A 77 18.43 4.83 -9.60
C ILE A 77 18.15 3.32 -9.48
N SER A 78 18.68 2.52 -10.41
CA SER A 78 18.53 1.06 -10.35
C SER A 78 19.22 0.42 -9.14
N VAL A 79 20.23 1.08 -8.58
CA VAL A 79 21.01 0.62 -7.41
C VAL A 79 20.48 1.21 -6.10
N ILE A 80 20.07 2.49 -6.10
CA ILE A 80 19.49 3.16 -4.92
C ILE A 80 18.16 2.50 -4.51
N GLY A 81 17.43 1.94 -5.48
CA GLY A 81 16.06 1.50 -5.26
C GLY A 81 15.12 2.71 -5.18
N LYS A 82 13.92 2.60 -5.74
CA LYS A 82 12.92 3.68 -5.72
C LYS A 82 12.55 4.04 -4.26
N LYS A 83 13.24 5.03 -3.67
CA LYS A 83 12.75 5.76 -2.48
C LYS A 83 11.82 6.91 -2.86
N THR A 84 11.67 7.23 -4.14
CA THR A 84 10.56 8.07 -4.64
C THR A 84 9.47 7.13 -5.15
N GLU A 85 8.37 7.09 -4.38
CA GLU A 85 7.05 6.48 -4.59
C GLU A 85 6.82 5.48 -5.75
N SER A 86 6.04 4.45 -5.43
CA SER A 86 5.47 3.39 -6.27
C SER A 86 6.25 2.06 -6.35
N SER A 87 5.71 1.10 -5.61
CA SER A 87 5.92 -0.34 -5.69
C SER A 87 5.86 -0.84 -7.14
N GLY A 88 7.01 -1.29 -7.66
CA GLY A 88 7.11 -2.12 -8.85
C GLY A 88 7.42 -3.57 -8.46
N PRO A 89 6.84 -4.59 -9.12
CA PRO A 89 7.16 -5.98 -8.83
C PRO A 89 8.60 -6.31 -9.31
N LYS A 90 9.37 -7.01 -8.46
CA LYS A 90 10.71 -7.52 -8.73
C LYS A 90 10.72 -8.37 -10.02
N LYS A 91 11.60 -8.05 -10.97
CA LYS A 91 11.95 -8.94 -12.09
C LYS A 91 12.79 -10.09 -11.54
N GLY A 92 12.21 -11.29 -11.52
CA GLY A 92 12.92 -12.51 -11.13
C GLY A 92 12.06 -13.53 -10.41
N GLN A 93 10.88 -13.87 -10.94
CA GLN A 93 10.18 -15.10 -10.59
C GLN A 93 9.60 -15.70 -11.87
N ASN A 94 9.71 -17.02 -12.00
CA ASN A 94 9.18 -17.80 -13.11
C ASN A 94 7.78 -17.34 -13.48
N ILE A 95 7.64 -16.75 -14.67
CA ILE A 95 6.35 -16.38 -15.23
C ILE A 95 5.69 -17.67 -15.68
N GLU A 96 4.96 -18.33 -14.78
CA GLU A 96 3.78 -19.08 -15.22
C GLU A 96 2.98 -18.16 -16.13
N LYS A 97 2.57 -18.67 -17.30
CA LYS A 97 1.87 -17.92 -18.35
C LYS A 97 0.62 -17.24 -17.79
N LYS A 98 0.79 -16.05 -17.24
CA LYS A 98 -0.30 -15.20 -16.76
C LYS A 98 -1.28 -15.00 -17.91
N SER A 99 -2.51 -15.51 -17.73
CA SER A 99 -3.63 -15.36 -18.66
C SER A 99 -3.76 -13.91 -19.12
N TRP A 100 -4.13 -13.68 -20.38
CA TRP A 100 -4.27 -12.33 -20.96
C TRP A 100 -5.16 -11.43 -20.09
N VAL A 101 -6.19 -12.01 -19.47
CA VAL A 101 -7.10 -11.37 -18.51
C VAL A 101 -6.33 -10.82 -17.31
N SER A 102 -5.44 -11.61 -16.72
CA SER A 102 -4.64 -11.19 -15.55
C SER A 102 -3.67 -10.04 -15.86
N ARG A 103 -3.16 -9.95 -17.11
CA ARG A 103 -2.34 -8.82 -17.54
C ARG A 103 -3.18 -7.55 -17.68
N PHE A 104 -4.36 -7.66 -18.28
CA PHE A 104 -5.30 -6.54 -18.40
C PHE A 104 -5.72 -5.99 -17.03
N ILE A 105 -6.12 -6.87 -16.11
CA ILE A 105 -6.43 -6.53 -14.71
C ILE A 105 -5.25 -5.80 -14.07
N SER A 106 -4.04 -6.30 -14.26
CA SER A 106 -2.83 -5.70 -13.69
C SER A 106 -2.55 -4.30 -14.26
N VAL A 107 -2.88 -4.02 -15.52
CA VAL A 107 -2.77 -2.68 -16.09
C VAL A 107 -3.77 -1.74 -15.43
N ILE A 108 -5.04 -2.14 -15.32
CA ILE A 108 -6.07 -1.30 -14.70
C ILE A 108 -5.73 -1.05 -13.22
N SER A 109 -5.48 -2.08 -12.44
CA SER A 109 -5.18 -1.96 -11.01
C SER A 109 -3.97 -1.04 -10.76
N THR A 110 -2.83 -1.26 -11.43
CA THR A 110 -1.62 -0.42 -11.22
C THR A 110 -1.83 1.03 -11.68
N THR A 111 -2.63 1.27 -12.72
CA THR A 111 -2.89 2.61 -13.23
C THR A 111 -3.81 3.41 -12.31
N PHE A 112 -4.75 2.75 -11.64
CA PHE A 112 -5.70 3.38 -10.71
C PHE A 112 -5.13 3.58 -9.30
N THR A 113 -4.15 2.78 -8.85
CA THR A 113 -3.64 2.91 -7.46
C THR A 113 -3.22 4.34 -7.07
N PRO A 114 -2.44 5.08 -7.88
CA PRO A 114 -1.97 6.41 -7.49
C PRO A 114 -3.06 7.48 -7.37
N MET A 115 -4.22 7.26 -7.98
CA MET A 115 -5.34 8.23 -7.95
C MET A 115 -6.38 7.96 -6.86
N ILE A 116 -6.32 6.80 -6.20
CA ILE A 116 -7.30 6.40 -5.19
C ILE A 116 -7.50 7.49 -4.11
N PRO A 117 -6.44 8.07 -3.51
CA PRO A 117 -6.62 9.09 -2.47
C PRO A 117 -7.41 10.31 -2.96
N ALA A 118 -7.13 10.77 -4.18
CA ALA A 118 -7.80 11.92 -4.77
C ALA A 118 -9.29 11.66 -5.03
N ILE A 119 -9.62 10.49 -5.58
CA ILE A 119 -11.02 10.11 -5.86
C ILE A 119 -11.80 9.87 -4.57
N ILE A 120 -11.20 9.26 -3.55
CA ILE A 120 -11.86 9.08 -2.24
C ILE A 120 -12.16 10.44 -1.60
N GLY A 121 -11.18 11.34 -1.54
CA GLY A 121 -11.39 12.68 -0.97
C GLY A 121 -12.48 13.44 -1.70
N ALA A 122 -12.43 13.46 -3.04
CA ALA A 122 -13.44 14.06 -3.89
C ALA A 122 -14.84 13.47 -3.68
N GLY A 123 -14.95 12.13 -3.66
CA GLY A 123 -16.21 11.42 -3.42
C GLY A 123 -16.81 11.71 -2.04
N MET A 124 -15.98 11.78 -0.99
CA MET A 124 -16.44 12.10 0.37
C MET A 124 -16.97 13.53 0.48
N ILE A 125 -16.36 14.50 -0.20
CA ILE A 125 -16.88 15.87 -0.25
C ILE A 125 -18.24 15.88 -0.98
N LYS A 126 -18.38 15.19 -2.12
CA LYS A 126 -19.68 15.06 -2.80
C LYS A 126 -20.74 14.44 -1.89
N ALA A 127 -20.39 13.40 -1.15
CA ALA A 127 -21.29 12.75 -0.20
C ALA A 127 -21.78 13.70 0.90
N ILE A 128 -20.87 14.50 1.49
CA ILE A 128 -21.23 15.54 2.48
C ILE A 128 -22.15 16.59 1.86
N LEU A 129 -21.85 17.06 0.66
CA LEU A 129 -22.68 18.03 -0.05
C LEU A 129 -24.10 17.50 -0.30
N SER A 130 -24.25 16.24 -0.71
CA SER A 130 -25.55 15.60 -0.87
C SER A 130 -26.35 15.59 0.44
N VAL A 131 -25.72 15.35 1.60
CA VAL A 131 -26.40 15.47 2.91
C VAL A 131 -26.83 16.91 3.17
N LEU A 132 -25.93 17.87 3.00
CA LEU A 132 -26.19 19.28 3.31
C LEU A 132 -27.31 19.86 2.44
N VAL A 133 -27.40 19.42 1.18
CA VAL A 133 -28.51 19.74 0.29
C VAL A 133 -29.80 19.06 0.76
N LEU A 134 -29.75 17.78 1.11
CA LEU A 134 -30.92 17.03 1.56
C LEU A 134 -31.55 17.62 2.83
N VAL A 135 -30.74 18.01 3.82
CA VAL A 135 -31.24 18.62 5.07
C VAL A 135 -31.62 20.10 4.92
N GLY A 136 -31.46 20.67 3.72
CA GLY A 136 -31.81 22.06 3.41
C GLY A 136 -30.79 23.10 3.92
N PHE A 137 -29.62 22.67 4.40
CA PHE A 137 -28.57 23.58 4.89
C PHE A 137 -27.81 24.26 3.73
N LEU A 138 -27.72 23.59 2.58
CA LEU A 138 -27.20 24.13 1.34
C LEU A 138 -28.23 23.98 0.21
N THR A 139 -28.11 24.84 -0.79
CA THR A 139 -28.86 24.70 -2.05
C THR A 139 -27.88 24.59 -3.20
N GLU A 140 -28.23 23.83 -4.23
CA GLU A 140 -27.37 23.64 -5.41
C GLU A 140 -27.08 24.95 -6.16
N LYS A 141 -27.93 25.96 -5.97
CA LYS A 141 -27.77 27.30 -6.55
C LYS A 141 -26.83 28.20 -5.74
N SER A 142 -26.45 27.80 -4.53
CA SER A 142 -25.58 28.61 -3.67
C SER A 142 -24.15 28.63 -4.22
N GLN A 143 -23.48 29.78 -4.08
CA GLN A 143 -22.06 29.90 -4.45
C GLN A 143 -21.17 28.97 -3.61
N THR A 144 -21.53 28.73 -2.35
CA THR A 144 -20.84 27.77 -1.48
C THR A 144 -20.92 26.36 -2.04
N TYR A 145 -22.10 25.92 -2.49
CA TYR A 145 -22.25 24.63 -3.15
C TYR A 145 -21.42 24.57 -4.44
N PHE A 146 -21.45 25.63 -5.27
CA PHE A 146 -20.65 25.69 -6.49
C PHE A 146 -19.16 25.48 -6.23
N VAL A 147 -18.57 26.21 -5.26
CA VAL A 147 -17.15 26.08 -4.91
C VAL A 147 -16.83 24.69 -4.38
N LEU A 148 -17.61 24.19 -3.42
CA LEU A 148 -17.35 22.87 -2.82
C LEU A 148 -17.54 21.74 -3.83
N ASN A 149 -18.56 21.83 -4.70
CA ASN A 149 -18.79 20.86 -5.75
C ASN A 149 -17.66 20.90 -6.79
N THR A 150 -17.11 22.08 -7.12
CA THR A 150 -15.95 22.20 -8.01
C THR A 150 -14.72 21.50 -7.43
N ILE A 151 -14.45 21.67 -6.13
CA ILE A 151 -13.38 20.96 -5.42
C ILE A 151 -13.62 19.44 -5.48
N ALA A 152 -14.85 19.01 -5.23
CA ALA A 152 -15.25 17.62 -5.22
C ALA A 152 -15.28 16.99 -6.62
N ASP A 153 -15.42 17.78 -7.68
CA ASP A 153 -15.47 17.31 -9.06
C ASP A 153 -14.09 17.24 -9.72
N ALA A 154 -13.11 18.02 -9.25
CA ALA A 154 -11.79 18.15 -9.86
C ALA A 154 -11.09 16.80 -10.10
N ALA A 155 -11.12 15.86 -9.14
CA ALA A 155 -10.48 14.55 -9.31
C ALA A 155 -11.16 13.68 -10.38
N PHE A 156 -12.48 13.85 -10.58
CA PHE A 156 -13.24 13.15 -11.61
C PHE A 156 -13.02 13.80 -12.98
N PHE A 157 -13.07 15.12 -13.06
CA PHE A 157 -12.82 15.87 -14.29
C PHE A 157 -11.41 15.61 -14.83
N PHE A 158 -10.39 15.75 -13.99
CA PHE A 158 -8.97 15.52 -14.33
C PHE A 158 -8.53 14.07 -14.21
N MET A 159 -9.47 13.11 -14.15
CA MET A 159 -9.16 11.69 -14.10
C MET A 159 -8.19 11.24 -15.20
N PRO A 160 -8.30 11.70 -16.46
CA PRO A 160 -7.34 11.33 -17.48
C PRO A 160 -5.88 11.69 -17.12
N VAL A 161 -5.67 12.84 -16.48
CA VAL A 161 -4.33 13.30 -16.06
C VAL A 161 -3.77 12.40 -14.96
N LEU A 162 -4.60 12.09 -13.97
CA LEU A 162 -4.23 11.20 -12.86
C LEU A 162 -3.95 9.77 -13.36
N LEU A 163 -4.74 9.26 -14.33
CA LEU A 163 -4.47 7.97 -14.98
C LEU A 163 -3.20 8.01 -15.82
N ALA A 164 -2.91 9.11 -16.51
CA ALA A 164 -1.70 9.22 -17.32
C ALA A 164 -0.45 9.08 -16.44
N TYR A 165 -0.48 9.65 -15.23
CA TYR A 165 0.56 9.44 -14.23
C TYR A 165 0.69 7.96 -13.85
N GLY A 166 -0.40 7.30 -13.43
CA GLY A 166 -0.35 5.87 -13.09
C GLY A 166 0.07 4.95 -14.24
N ALA A 167 -0.41 5.23 -15.45
CA ALA A 167 -0.07 4.50 -16.67
C ALA A 167 1.40 4.68 -17.03
N SER A 168 1.96 5.88 -16.81
CA SER A 168 3.36 6.15 -17.08
C SER A 168 4.29 5.31 -16.19
N ILE A 169 3.90 5.12 -14.92
CA ILE A 169 4.60 4.23 -13.99
C ILE A 169 4.53 2.79 -14.48
N LYS A 170 3.35 2.35 -14.93
CA LYS A 170 3.14 0.97 -15.43
C LYS A 170 3.94 0.67 -16.69
N PHE A 171 3.98 1.60 -17.64
CA PHE A 171 4.61 1.41 -18.95
C PHE A 171 6.06 1.92 -19.01
N GLU A 172 6.60 2.40 -17.89
CA GLU A 172 7.99 2.88 -17.75
C GLU A 172 8.32 4.01 -18.75
N THR A 173 7.42 5.00 -18.87
CA THR A 173 7.55 6.17 -19.75
C THR A 173 7.53 7.46 -18.92
N SER A 174 7.88 8.60 -19.52
CA SER A 174 7.95 9.90 -18.83
C SER A 174 6.59 10.32 -18.24
N PRO A 175 6.45 10.46 -16.89
CA PRO A 175 5.19 10.85 -16.26
C PRO A 175 4.73 12.25 -16.65
N ILE A 176 5.67 13.20 -16.74
CA ILE A 176 5.36 14.57 -17.11
C ILE A 176 4.80 14.64 -18.52
N LEU A 177 5.43 13.96 -19.49
CA LEU A 177 4.95 13.96 -20.88
C LEU A 177 3.61 13.24 -21.02
N ALA A 178 3.38 12.15 -20.27
CA ALA A 178 2.10 11.45 -20.24
C ALA A 178 0.97 12.34 -19.71
N MET A 179 1.21 13.03 -18.59
CA MET A 179 0.25 14.01 -18.04
C MET A 179 0.03 15.19 -18.99
N THR A 180 1.06 15.66 -19.70
CA THR A 180 0.91 16.69 -20.73
C THR A 180 -0.01 16.22 -21.87
N ILE A 181 0.11 14.98 -22.32
CA ILE A 181 -0.79 14.42 -23.36
C ILE A 181 -2.24 14.36 -22.85
N ALA A 182 -2.47 13.98 -21.59
CA ALA A 182 -3.81 14.09 -21.00
C ALA A 182 -4.30 15.55 -20.96
N GLY A 183 -3.42 16.50 -20.65
CA GLY A 183 -3.70 17.93 -20.72
C GLY A 183 -4.10 18.42 -22.11
N VAL A 184 -3.55 17.83 -23.19
CA VAL A 184 -3.97 18.12 -24.56
C VAL A 184 -5.42 17.69 -24.80
N LEU A 185 -5.81 16.50 -24.32
CA LEU A 185 -7.18 16.00 -24.44
C LEU A 185 -8.20 16.86 -23.67
N LEU A 186 -7.77 17.48 -22.58
CA LEU A 186 -8.60 18.34 -21.72
C LEU A 186 -8.42 19.84 -21.97
N HIS A 187 -7.67 20.23 -23.00
CA HIS A 187 -7.31 21.63 -23.22
C HIS A 187 -8.58 22.47 -23.51
N PRO A 188 -8.72 23.69 -22.95
CA PRO A 188 -9.90 24.53 -23.15
C PRO A 188 -10.27 24.77 -24.61
N ASN A 189 -9.28 24.90 -25.52
CA ASN A 189 -9.53 24.99 -26.96
C ASN A 189 -10.41 23.85 -27.48
N TRP A 190 -10.25 22.64 -26.95
CA TRP A 190 -11.06 21.48 -27.32
C TRP A 190 -12.51 21.64 -26.86
N SER A 191 -12.69 22.08 -25.62
CA SER A 191 -14.02 22.38 -25.06
C SER A 191 -14.74 23.49 -25.82
N THR A 192 -14.01 24.47 -26.37
CA THR A 192 -14.59 25.54 -27.20
C THR A 192 -15.07 25.01 -28.54
N VAL A 193 -14.26 24.20 -29.24
CA VAL A 193 -14.64 23.61 -30.53
C VAL A 193 -15.80 22.61 -30.36
N LEU A 194 -15.83 21.87 -29.26
CA LEU A 194 -16.97 21.02 -28.89
C LEU A 194 -18.29 21.80 -28.78
N LYS A 195 -18.25 23.05 -28.29
CA LYS A 195 -19.44 23.91 -28.16
C LYS A 195 -19.91 24.50 -29.49
N THR A 196 -19.00 24.79 -30.42
CA THR A 196 -19.37 25.32 -31.74
C THR A 196 -19.88 24.23 -32.67
N GLY A 197 -19.46 22.97 -32.48
CA GLY A 197 -19.91 21.82 -33.27
C GLY A 197 -19.38 21.80 -34.70
N GLU A 198 -18.42 22.67 -35.04
CA GLU A 198 -17.87 22.78 -36.39
C GLU A 198 -16.93 21.60 -36.73
N PRO A 199 -16.97 21.07 -37.96
CA PRO A 199 -16.09 19.97 -38.36
C PRO A 199 -14.62 20.36 -38.30
N LEU A 200 -13.85 19.67 -37.46
CA LEU A 200 -12.43 19.92 -37.33
C LEU A 200 -11.62 18.93 -38.17
N HIS A 201 -10.59 19.42 -38.85
CA HIS A 201 -9.68 18.60 -39.65
C HIS A 201 -8.24 18.80 -39.19
N PHE A 202 -7.49 17.71 -39.08
CA PHE A 202 -6.05 17.72 -38.87
C PHE A 202 -5.36 17.11 -40.10
N MET A 203 -4.60 17.91 -40.84
CA MET A 203 -3.92 17.48 -42.07
C MET A 203 -4.86 16.81 -43.09
N GLY A 204 -6.10 17.30 -43.21
CA GLY A 204 -7.12 16.73 -44.10
C GLY A 204 -7.87 15.52 -43.54
N VAL A 205 -7.50 15.01 -42.37
CA VAL A 205 -8.21 13.92 -41.68
C VAL A 205 -9.26 14.52 -40.74
N PRO A 206 -10.53 14.08 -40.81
CA PRO A 206 -11.57 14.55 -39.90
C PRO A 206 -11.26 14.10 -38.46
N VAL A 207 -11.36 15.04 -37.53
CA VAL A 207 -11.18 14.79 -36.10
C VAL A 207 -12.54 14.74 -35.44
N ARG A 208 -12.87 13.62 -34.79
CA ARG A 208 -14.12 13.49 -34.05
C ARG A 208 -14.05 14.31 -32.76
N LEU A 209 -14.90 15.31 -32.66
CA LEU A 209 -15.08 16.08 -31.44
C LEU A 209 -15.68 15.16 -30.37
N THR A 210 -14.91 14.92 -29.31
CA THR A 210 -15.37 14.14 -28.15
C THR A 210 -14.92 14.81 -26.87
N ASP A 211 -15.79 14.81 -25.86
CA ASP A 211 -15.40 15.22 -24.51
C ASP A 211 -14.58 14.11 -23.86
N TYR A 212 -13.38 14.45 -23.42
CA TYR A 212 -12.44 13.54 -22.77
C TYR A 212 -12.43 13.69 -21.25
N ALA A 213 -13.19 14.63 -20.68
CA ALA A 213 -13.34 14.77 -19.23
C ALA A 213 -13.84 13.46 -18.61
N GLY A 214 -13.19 13.01 -17.54
CA GLY A 214 -13.52 11.73 -16.88
C GLY A 214 -13.24 10.46 -17.70
N SER A 215 -12.62 10.56 -18.88
CA SER A 215 -12.35 9.38 -19.73
C SER A 215 -11.20 8.51 -19.19
N VAL A 216 -11.37 7.19 -19.28
CA VAL A 216 -10.40 6.22 -18.74
C VAL A 216 -9.60 5.52 -19.84
N LEU A 217 -10.26 4.78 -20.73
CA LEU A 217 -9.57 3.95 -21.73
C LEU A 217 -8.69 4.74 -22.72
N PRO A 218 -9.14 5.88 -23.29
CA PRO A 218 -8.36 6.60 -24.29
C PRO A 218 -6.95 6.97 -23.80
N ILE A 219 -6.84 7.46 -22.57
CA ILE A 219 -5.55 7.90 -22.04
C ILE A 219 -4.63 6.72 -21.69
N ILE A 220 -5.17 5.62 -21.16
CA ILE A 220 -4.36 4.42 -20.85
C ILE A 220 -3.76 3.84 -22.13
N ILE A 221 -4.57 3.72 -23.19
CA ILE A 221 -4.11 3.24 -24.51
C ILE A 221 -3.10 4.22 -25.10
N THR A 222 -3.34 5.53 -24.96
CA THR A 222 -2.42 6.57 -25.43
C THR A 222 -1.05 6.47 -24.77
N VAL A 223 -1.00 6.36 -23.43
CA VAL A 223 0.28 6.25 -22.70
C VAL A 223 0.97 4.91 -22.97
N TRP A 224 0.20 3.83 -23.19
CA TRP A 224 0.77 2.56 -23.65
C TRP A 224 1.48 2.72 -25.00
N ILE A 225 0.84 3.34 -25.98
CA ILE A 225 1.45 3.60 -27.31
C ILE A 225 2.63 4.57 -27.19
N MET A 226 2.49 5.62 -26.38
CA MET A 226 3.55 6.58 -26.06
C MET A 226 4.82 5.87 -25.56
N SER A 227 4.69 4.79 -24.79
CA SER A 227 5.85 4.04 -24.28
C SER A 227 6.73 3.45 -25.40
N TYR A 228 6.12 3.08 -26.54
CA TYR A 228 6.86 2.64 -27.73
C TYR A 228 7.44 3.84 -28.50
N ILE A 229 6.65 4.90 -28.67
CA ILE A 229 7.07 6.14 -29.34
C ILE A 229 8.28 6.75 -28.63
N GLU A 230 8.29 6.79 -27.28
CA GLU A 230 9.41 7.33 -26.51
C GLU A 230 10.71 6.53 -26.74
N ARG A 231 10.62 5.19 -26.84
CA ARG A 231 11.77 4.33 -27.13
C ARG A 231 12.32 4.57 -28.55
N ILE A 232 11.44 4.83 -29.51
CA ILE A 232 11.83 5.17 -30.88
C ILE A 232 12.46 6.57 -30.91
N ALA A 233 11.83 7.56 -30.28
CA ALA A 233 12.34 8.92 -30.18
C ALA A 233 13.73 8.95 -29.52
N GLU A 234 13.94 8.14 -28.48
CA GLU A 234 15.26 7.97 -27.84
C GLU A 234 16.33 7.44 -28.81
N ARG A 235 15.97 6.51 -29.69
CA ARG A 235 16.89 5.89 -30.65
C ARG A 235 17.18 6.79 -31.86
N VAL A 236 16.19 7.53 -32.34
CA VAL A 236 16.30 8.38 -33.54
C VAL A 236 16.94 9.74 -33.21
N SER A 237 16.81 10.21 -31.97
CA SER A 237 17.30 11.54 -31.59
C SER A 237 18.83 11.61 -31.54
N PRO A 238 19.48 12.49 -32.32
CA PRO A 238 20.92 12.69 -32.26
C PRO A 238 21.37 13.19 -30.89
N SER A 239 22.47 12.64 -30.35
CA SER A 239 22.94 12.92 -28.98
C SER A 239 23.08 14.41 -28.67
N MET A 240 23.54 15.23 -29.63
CA MET A 240 23.75 16.68 -29.47
C MET A 240 22.47 17.46 -29.13
N ILE A 241 21.34 17.06 -29.71
CA ILE A 241 20.05 17.79 -29.59
C ILE A 241 18.95 16.95 -28.96
N LYS A 242 19.27 15.73 -28.51
CA LYS A 242 18.33 14.73 -27.98
C LYS A 242 17.44 15.28 -26.88
N PHE A 243 17.97 16.16 -26.03
CA PHE A 243 17.20 16.83 -24.98
C PHE A 243 15.96 17.58 -25.51
N PHE A 244 16.07 18.20 -26.69
CA PHE A 244 14.97 18.89 -27.35
C PHE A 244 14.18 17.95 -28.24
N THR A 245 14.88 17.16 -29.07
CA THR A 245 14.26 16.35 -30.12
C THR A 245 13.40 15.23 -29.55
N LYS A 246 13.82 14.57 -28.47
CA LYS A 246 13.09 13.47 -27.88
C LYS A 246 11.69 13.88 -27.36
N PRO A 247 11.55 14.82 -26.41
CA PRO A 247 10.22 15.22 -25.93
C PRO A 247 9.37 15.85 -27.03
N MET A 248 9.99 16.60 -27.96
CA MET A 248 9.29 17.14 -29.12
C MET A 248 8.67 16.03 -29.98
N LEU A 249 9.44 15.00 -30.37
CA LEU A 249 8.94 13.88 -31.16
C LEU A 249 7.86 13.10 -30.42
N VAL A 250 8.02 12.88 -29.12
CA VAL A 250 7.01 12.20 -28.30
C VAL A 250 5.68 12.98 -28.34
N LEU A 251 5.69 14.29 -28.12
CA LEU A 251 4.45 15.09 -28.15
C LEU A 251 3.89 15.21 -29.57
N LEU A 252 4.73 15.49 -30.56
CA LEU A 252 4.33 15.72 -31.96
C LEU A 252 3.72 14.48 -32.59
N ILE A 253 4.13 13.28 -32.17
CA ILE A 253 3.57 12.01 -32.68
C ILE A 253 2.39 11.57 -31.80
N THR A 254 2.55 11.60 -30.48
CA THR A 254 1.55 11.01 -29.58
C THR A 254 0.29 11.88 -29.48
N ALA A 255 0.40 13.21 -29.44
CA ALA A 255 -0.77 14.07 -29.26
C ALA A 255 -1.74 14.05 -30.47
N PRO A 256 -1.29 14.14 -31.73
CA PRO A 256 -2.18 13.96 -32.88
C PRO A 256 -2.76 12.55 -32.94
N LEU A 257 -1.95 11.52 -32.64
CA LEU A 257 -2.44 10.14 -32.60
C LEU A 257 -3.52 9.96 -31.53
N ALA A 258 -3.35 10.60 -30.37
CA ALA A 258 -4.32 10.61 -29.29
C ALA A 258 -5.64 11.26 -29.71
N LEU A 259 -5.61 12.38 -30.43
CA LEU A 259 -6.82 13.11 -30.83
C LEU A 259 -7.53 12.52 -32.05
N VAL A 260 -6.78 12.08 -33.06
CA VAL A 260 -7.33 11.66 -34.37
C VAL A 260 -7.74 10.19 -34.35
N VAL A 261 -6.97 9.34 -33.67
CA VAL A 261 -7.14 7.87 -33.75
C VAL A 261 -7.60 7.30 -32.42
N ILE A 262 -6.80 7.48 -31.37
CA ILE A 262 -7.01 6.76 -30.10
C ILE A 262 -8.20 7.31 -29.34
N GLY A 263 -8.41 8.62 -29.37
CA GLY A 263 -9.52 9.29 -28.71
C GLY A 263 -10.87 8.77 -29.22
N PRO A 264 -11.16 8.88 -30.54
CA PRO A 264 -12.39 8.35 -31.14
C PRO A 264 -12.55 6.83 -30.99
N PHE A 265 -11.45 6.08 -31.09
CA PHE A 265 -11.47 4.63 -30.89
C PHE A 265 -11.75 4.24 -29.44
N GLY A 266 -11.11 4.91 -28.49
CA GLY A 266 -11.25 4.67 -27.07
C GLY A 266 -12.63 5.11 -26.55
N THR A 267 -13.20 6.17 -27.13
CA THR A 267 -14.57 6.59 -26.81
C THR A 267 -15.59 5.63 -27.40
N TYR A 268 -15.39 5.13 -28.63
CA TYR A 268 -16.19 4.04 -29.19
C TYR A 268 -16.12 2.77 -28.33
N LEU A 269 -14.94 2.40 -27.83
CA LEU A 269 -14.80 1.28 -26.89
C LEU A 269 -15.53 1.53 -25.57
N ASN A 270 -15.44 2.74 -25.00
CA ASN A 270 -16.21 3.11 -23.81
C ASN A 270 -17.72 3.01 -24.07
N ASP A 271 -18.20 3.52 -25.22
CA ASP A 271 -19.60 3.46 -25.63
C ASP A 271 -20.06 2.01 -25.77
N LEU A 272 -19.24 1.15 -26.40
CA LEU A 272 -19.55 -0.26 -26.56
C LEU A 272 -19.69 -0.98 -25.20
N VAL A 273 -18.79 -0.69 -24.25
CA VAL A 273 -18.84 -1.25 -22.90
C VAL A 273 -20.06 -0.71 -22.14
N ALA A 274 -20.37 0.58 -22.26
CA ALA A 274 -21.54 1.19 -21.65
C ALA A 274 -22.84 0.59 -22.19
N VAL A 275 -23.01 0.50 -23.51
CA VAL A 275 -24.16 -0.13 -24.17
C VAL A 275 -24.27 -1.61 -23.78
N GLY A 276 -23.15 -2.33 -23.69
CA GLY A 276 -23.15 -3.72 -23.22
C GLY A 276 -23.67 -3.84 -21.79
N ALA A 277 -23.22 -2.97 -20.89
CA ALA A 277 -23.66 -2.96 -19.50
C ALA A 277 -25.13 -2.52 -19.38
N GLU A 278 -25.56 -1.50 -20.12
CA GLU A 278 -26.95 -1.05 -20.20
C GLU A 278 -27.87 -2.14 -20.76
N SER A 279 -27.46 -2.86 -21.80
CA SER A 279 -28.25 -3.96 -22.37
C SER A 279 -28.44 -5.13 -21.38
N ILE A 280 -27.40 -5.42 -20.59
CA ILE A 280 -27.54 -6.37 -19.46
C ILE A 280 -28.48 -5.79 -18.42
N ASN A 281 -28.38 -4.51 -18.09
CA ASN A 281 -29.22 -3.87 -17.09
C ASN A 281 -30.70 -3.82 -17.49
N GLU A 282 -31.02 -3.53 -18.75
CA GLU A 282 -32.39 -3.54 -19.27
C GLU A 282 -33.05 -4.91 -19.19
N ARG A 283 -32.26 -5.99 -19.36
CA ARG A 283 -32.78 -7.38 -19.38
C ARG A 283 -32.68 -8.07 -18.03
N ALA A 284 -31.69 -7.71 -17.24
CA ALA A 284 -31.29 -8.38 -16.00
C ALA A 284 -30.58 -7.39 -15.05
N SER A 285 -31.28 -6.33 -14.65
CA SER A 285 -30.79 -5.33 -13.70
C SER A 285 -30.27 -5.92 -12.37
N TRP A 286 -30.77 -7.09 -11.99
CA TRP A 286 -30.35 -7.85 -10.82
C TRP A 286 -29.02 -8.60 -10.97
N LEU A 287 -28.59 -8.91 -12.19
CA LEU A 287 -27.47 -9.83 -12.44
C LEU A 287 -26.13 -9.24 -12.03
N ILE A 288 -25.86 -8.00 -12.45
CA ILE A 288 -24.58 -7.35 -12.17
C ILE A 288 -24.43 -7.07 -10.66
N PRO A 289 -25.41 -6.45 -9.97
CA PRO A 289 -25.36 -6.29 -8.52
C PRO A 289 -25.32 -7.61 -7.74
N LEU A 290 -25.95 -8.69 -8.22
CA LEU A 290 -25.81 -10.04 -7.66
C LEU A 290 -24.35 -10.51 -7.73
N LEU A 291 -23.74 -10.43 -8.91
CA LEU A 291 -22.37 -10.89 -9.13
C LEU A 291 -21.37 -10.06 -8.34
N MET A 292 -21.55 -8.74 -8.28
CA MET A 292 -20.76 -7.87 -7.44
C MET A 292 -20.99 -8.21 -5.97
N GLY A 293 -22.23 -8.21 -5.48
CA GLY A 293 -22.54 -8.55 -4.09
C GLY A 293 -22.00 -9.90 -3.62
N GLY A 294 -22.03 -10.91 -4.48
CA GLY A 294 -21.59 -12.27 -4.15
C GLY A 294 -20.10 -12.54 -4.38
N LEU A 295 -19.51 -12.06 -5.48
CA LEU A 295 -18.13 -12.40 -5.86
C LEU A 295 -17.11 -11.35 -5.46
N GLN A 296 -17.52 -10.16 -5.00
CA GLN A 296 -16.62 -9.08 -4.59
C GLN A 296 -15.50 -9.52 -3.63
N PRO A 297 -15.72 -10.40 -2.62
CA PRO A 297 -14.63 -10.87 -1.77
C PRO A 297 -13.50 -11.55 -2.56
N PHE A 298 -13.84 -12.37 -3.55
CA PHE A 298 -12.85 -12.97 -4.45
C PHE A 298 -12.19 -11.92 -5.34
N LEU A 299 -12.97 -10.97 -5.86
CA LEU A 299 -12.45 -9.90 -6.71
C LEU A 299 -11.46 -9.00 -5.96
N ILE A 300 -11.63 -8.82 -4.64
CA ILE A 300 -10.69 -8.08 -3.78
C ILE A 300 -9.39 -8.88 -3.63
N VAL A 301 -9.47 -10.18 -3.34
CA VAL A 301 -8.28 -11.05 -3.19
C VAL A 301 -7.46 -11.12 -4.48
N THR A 302 -8.11 -11.20 -5.63
CA THR A 302 -7.45 -11.26 -6.94
C THR A 302 -7.05 -9.88 -7.48
N GLY A 303 -7.45 -8.79 -6.81
CA GLY A 303 -7.27 -7.41 -7.26
C GLY A 303 -8.12 -7.03 -8.48
N THR A 304 -9.06 -7.88 -8.91
CA THR A 304 -9.93 -7.65 -10.07
C THR A 304 -11.10 -6.73 -9.78
N ALA A 305 -11.41 -6.45 -8.51
CA ALA A 305 -12.47 -5.52 -8.13
C ALA A 305 -12.29 -4.14 -8.80
N TRP A 306 -11.03 -3.72 -8.94
CA TRP A 306 -10.65 -2.45 -9.59
C TRP A 306 -10.84 -2.45 -11.11
N ALA A 307 -11.02 -3.62 -11.74
CA ALA A 307 -11.29 -3.70 -13.18
C ALA A 307 -12.66 -3.12 -13.56
N MET A 308 -13.59 -3.05 -12.61
CA MET A 308 -14.93 -2.49 -12.81
C MET A 308 -15.00 -0.98 -12.57
N THR A 309 -13.97 -0.39 -11.95
CA THR A 309 -13.89 1.05 -11.64
C THR A 309 -14.05 1.94 -12.88
N PRO A 310 -13.39 1.68 -14.03
CA PRO A 310 -13.59 2.47 -15.25
C PRO A 310 -15.05 2.57 -15.69
N ILE A 311 -15.77 1.45 -15.62
CA ILE A 311 -17.17 1.36 -16.05
C ILE A 311 -18.04 2.19 -15.09
N ALA A 312 -17.85 2.01 -13.79
CA ALA A 312 -18.58 2.74 -12.77
C ALA A 312 -18.33 4.26 -12.84
N THR A 313 -17.08 4.69 -13.03
CA THR A 313 -16.77 6.12 -13.22
C THR A 313 -17.40 6.66 -14.50
N SER A 314 -17.27 5.94 -15.62
CA SER A 314 -17.84 6.40 -16.89
C SER A 314 -19.36 6.60 -16.79
N GLN A 315 -20.05 5.73 -16.05
CA GLN A 315 -21.49 5.86 -15.81
C GLN A 315 -21.81 7.06 -14.92
N LEU A 316 -21.06 7.27 -13.82
CA LEU A 316 -21.19 8.47 -12.99
C LEU A 316 -20.99 9.77 -13.77
N THR A 317 -20.00 9.81 -14.67
CA THR A 317 -19.73 11.02 -15.47
C THR A 317 -20.81 11.27 -16.52
N ARG A 318 -21.36 10.23 -17.16
CA ARG A 318 -22.34 10.37 -18.25
C ARG A 318 -23.78 10.54 -17.79
N HIS A 319 -24.17 9.78 -16.77
CA HIS A 319 -25.56 9.70 -16.29
C HIS A 319 -25.75 10.35 -14.92
N GLY A 320 -24.68 10.86 -14.30
CA GLY A 320 -24.72 11.42 -12.94
C GLY A 320 -24.86 10.37 -11.83
N ALA A 321 -25.11 9.11 -12.20
CA ALA A 321 -25.29 7.99 -11.31
C ALA A 321 -24.72 6.71 -11.92
N GLU A 322 -24.36 5.74 -11.09
CA GLU A 322 -24.01 4.40 -11.57
C GLU A 322 -24.71 3.31 -10.76
N MET A 323 -25.15 2.29 -11.49
CA MET A 323 -26.05 1.23 -11.04
C MET A 323 -25.39 -0.17 -10.97
N ILE A 324 -24.12 -0.26 -11.36
CA ILE A 324 -23.43 -1.52 -11.64
C ILE A 324 -22.64 -1.96 -10.41
N ASN A 325 -21.75 -1.11 -9.91
CA ASN A 325 -20.75 -1.51 -8.94
C ASN A 325 -21.15 -1.12 -7.52
N GLY A 326 -21.62 0.10 -7.32
CA GLY A 326 -21.98 0.69 -6.04
C GLY A 326 -23.00 -0.11 -5.26
N PRO A 327 -24.15 -0.46 -5.85
CA PRO A 327 -25.19 -1.24 -5.17
C PRO A 327 -24.70 -2.63 -4.73
N GLY A 328 -23.98 -3.34 -5.61
CA GLY A 328 -23.43 -4.66 -5.30
C GLY A 328 -22.29 -4.60 -4.27
N MET A 329 -21.41 -3.61 -4.36
CA MET A 329 -20.35 -3.39 -3.37
C MET A 329 -20.91 -3.03 -1.99
N LEU A 330 -21.99 -2.24 -1.91
CA LEU A 330 -22.68 -1.97 -0.65
C LEU A 330 -23.18 -3.26 -0.02
N ALA A 331 -23.87 -4.10 -0.79
CA ALA A 331 -24.34 -5.40 -0.35
C ALA A 331 -23.19 -6.29 0.16
N SER A 332 -22.11 -6.41 -0.60
CA SER A 332 -20.93 -7.22 -0.21
C SER A 332 -20.27 -6.71 1.07
N ASN A 333 -20.04 -5.40 1.19
CA ASN A 333 -19.32 -4.84 2.33
C ASN A 333 -20.09 -5.01 3.64
N ILE A 334 -21.40 -4.79 3.59
CA ILE A 334 -22.29 -5.03 4.73
C ILE A 334 -22.36 -6.51 5.07
N ALA A 335 -22.44 -7.39 4.06
CA ALA A 335 -22.42 -8.83 4.28
C ALA A 335 -21.10 -9.28 4.94
N GLN A 336 -19.94 -8.78 4.50
CA GLN A 336 -18.66 -9.05 5.16
C GLN A 336 -18.65 -8.61 6.63
N GLY A 337 -19.13 -7.39 6.92
CA GLY A 337 -19.26 -6.91 8.29
C GLY A 337 -20.19 -7.78 9.13
N ALA A 338 -21.36 -8.16 8.58
CA ALA A 338 -22.34 -8.99 9.27
C ALA A 338 -21.83 -10.41 9.56
N ALA A 339 -21.14 -11.05 8.61
CA ALA A 339 -20.53 -12.36 8.82
C ALA A 339 -19.48 -12.32 9.93
N THR A 340 -18.63 -11.29 9.90
CA THR A 340 -17.55 -11.14 10.88
C THR A 340 -18.09 -10.79 12.27
N LEU A 341 -19.14 -9.96 12.37
CA LEU A 341 -19.81 -9.70 13.64
C LEU A 341 -20.55 -10.93 14.17
N ALA A 342 -21.15 -11.75 13.30
CA ALA A 342 -21.74 -13.03 13.69
C ALA A 342 -20.68 -13.98 14.26
N VAL A 343 -19.48 -14.02 13.65
CA VAL A 343 -18.33 -14.76 14.20
C VAL A 343 -17.94 -14.22 15.57
N ALA A 344 -17.82 -12.89 15.73
CA ALA A 344 -17.45 -12.26 17.00
C ALA A 344 -18.42 -12.61 18.15
N LEU A 345 -19.72 -12.72 17.84
CA LEU A 345 -20.74 -13.06 18.83
C LEU A 345 -20.80 -14.56 19.13
N LYS A 346 -20.46 -15.42 18.17
CA LYS A 346 -20.57 -16.88 18.30
C LYS A 346 -19.29 -17.56 18.80
N THR A 347 -18.12 -16.99 18.51
CA THR A 347 -16.82 -17.57 18.88
C THR A 347 -16.60 -17.56 20.39
N LYS A 348 -15.98 -18.63 20.90
CA LYS A 348 -15.50 -18.74 22.29
C LYS A 348 -14.05 -18.28 22.44
N ASN A 349 -13.30 -18.19 21.34
CA ASN A 349 -11.91 -17.76 21.34
C ASN A 349 -11.83 -16.24 21.57
N LYS A 350 -11.15 -15.83 22.65
CA LYS A 350 -11.09 -14.40 23.04
C LYS A 350 -10.39 -13.53 22.00
N GLN A 351 -9.32 -14.02 21.39
CA GLN A 351 -8.57 -13.27 20.37
C GLN A 351 -9.39 -13.11 19.09
N LEU A 352 -10.00 -14.21 18.61
CA LEU A 352 -10.87 -14.16 17.44
C LEU A 352 -12.09 -13.27 17.68
N LYS A 353 -12.65 -13.29 18.90
CA LYS A 353 -13.75 -12.39 19.29
C LYS A 353 -13.38 -10.92 19.18
N GLN A 354 -12.22 -10.53 19.71
CA GLN A 354 -11.75 -9.15 19.66
C GLN A 354 -11.45 -8.71 18.23
N LEU A 355 -10.73 -9.53 17.47
CA LEU A 355 -10.40 -9.26 16.07
C LEU A 355 -11.67 -9.15 15.21
N ALA A 356 -12.60 -10.10 15.34
CA ALA A 356 -13.84 -10.10 14.58
C ALA A 356 -14.77 -8.95 14.99
N GLY A 357 -14.79 -8.56 16.26
CA GLY A 357 -15.55 -7.39 16.71
C GLY A 357 -15.08 -6.10 16.03
N SER A 358 -13.78 -5.83 16.05
CA SER A 358 -13.23 -4.62 15.43
C SER A 358 -13.30 -4.67 13.91
N ALA A 359 -12.86 -5.77 13.29
CA ALA A 359 -12.83 -5.95 11.84
C ALA A 359 -14.24 -5.98 11.22
N GLY A 360 -15.22 -6.52 11.93
CA GLY A 360 -16.62 -6.52 11.49
C GLY A 360 -17.19 -5.12 11.43
N PHE A 361 -16.89 -4.28 12.43
CA PHE A 361 -17.31 -2.87 12.43
C PHE A 361 -16.65 -2.07 11.29
N THR A 362 -15.33 -2.24 11.08
CA THR A 362 -14.64 -1.53 9.97
C THR A 362 -15.21 -1.91 8.61
N ALA A 363 -15.62 -3.17 8.43
CA ALA A 363 -16.24 -3.64 7.20
C ALA A 363 -17.61 -3.00 6.95
N LEU A 364 -18.43 -2.81 7.99
CA LEU A 364 -19.70 -2.06 7.86
C LEU A 364 -19.47 -0.62 7.42
N VAL A 365 -18.37 0.00 7.84
CA VAL A 365 -18.01 1.38 7.46
C VAL A 365 -17.42 1.46 6.04
N GLY A 366 -17.09 0.32 5.42
CA GLY A 366 -16.62 0.23 4.04
C GLY A 366 -15.15 -0.17 3.88
N ILE A 367 -14.48 -0.58 4.96
CA ILE A 367 -13.10 -1.12 4.96
C ILE A 367 -13.15 -2.62 5.26
N THR A 368 -13.07 -3.44 4.23
CA THR A 368 -13.36 -4.88 4.34
C THR A 368 -12.11 -5.74 4.47
N GLU A 369 -10.92 -5.22 4.22
CA GLU A 369 -9.66 -5.96 4.25
C GLU A 369 -9.40 -6.65 5.59
N PRO A 370 -9.56 -5.99 6.76
CA PRO A 370 -9.38 -6.65 8.05
C PRO A 370 -10.38 -7.78 8.28
N SER A 371 -11.62 -7.62 7.82
CA SER A 371 -12.68 -8.63 7.93
C SER A 371 -12.42 -9.83 7.03
N LEU A 372 -12.07 -9.56 5.76
CA LEU A 372 -11.83 -10.57 4.74
C LEU A 372 -10.61 -11.42 5.08
N TYR A 373 -9.44 -10.80 5.24
CA TYR A 373 -8.19 -11.52 5.49
C TYR A 373 -8.06 -11.99 6.94
N GLY A 374 -8.59 -11.23 7.89
CA GLY A 374 -8.48 -11.54 9.31
C GLY A 374 -9.41 -12.64 9.77
N VAL A 375 -10.61 -12.76 9.17
CA VAL A 375 -11.69 -13.61 9.69
C VAL A 375 -12.34 -14.48 8.61
N THR A 376 -13.04 -13.91 7.65
CA THR A 376 -13.96 -14.69 6.79
C THR A 376 -13.22 -15.65 5.86
N LEU A 377 -12.09 -15.22 5.27
CA LEU A 377 -11.27 -16.06 4.40
C LEU A 377 -10.61 -17.22 5.17
N LYS A 378 -10.16 -16.98 6.41
CA LYS A 378 -9.56 -18.01 7.27
C LYS A 378 -10.58 -19.08 7.64
N LEU A 379 -11.78 -18.66 8.03
CA LEU A 379 -12.83 -19.57 8.50
C LEU A 379 -13.64 -20.22 7.36
N LYS A 380 -13.54 -19.72 6.12
CA LYS A 380 -14.17 -20.19 4.87
C LYS A 380 -15.70 -20.24 4.86
N ARG A 381 -16.34 -20.84 5.86
CA ARG A 381 -17.81 -20.92 5.99
C ARG A 381 -18.46 -19.55 6.18
N PRO A 382 -17.92 -18.64 7.03
CA PRO A 382 -18.43 -17.26 7.11
C PRO A 382 -18.26 -16.49 5.80
N LEU A 383 -17.21 -16.76 5.02
CA LEU A 383 -17.04 -16.17 3.69
C LEU A 383 -18.18 -16.60 2.76
N ILE A 384 -18.53 -17.89 2.72
CA ILE A 384 -19.64 -18.38 1.89
C ILE A 384 -20.96 -17.72 2.31
N ALA A 385 -21.22 -17.58 3.61
CA ALA A 385 -22.40 -16.88 4.11
C ALA A 385 -22.44 -15.39 3.71
N ALA A 386 -21.28 -14.72 3.72
CA ALA A 386 -21.14 -13.35 3.24
C ALA A 386 -21.43 -13.24 1.73
N MET A 387 -20.90 -14.16 0.93
CA MET A 387 -21.17 -14.17 -0.51
C MET A 387 -22.66 -14.41 -0.83
N ILE A 388 -23.32 -15.31 -0.10
CA ILE A 388 -24.74 -15.59 -0.34
C ILE A 388 -25.59 -14.38 0.05
N GLY A 389 -25.40 -13.82 1.26
CA GLY A 389 -26.20 -12.66 1.67
C GLY A 389 -25.88 -11.39 0.89
N GLY A 390 -24.62 -11.19 0.49
CA GLY A 390 -24.24 -10.14 -0.45
C GLY A 390 -24.89 -10.32 -1.83
N GLY A 391 -24.96 -11.55 -2.35
CA GLY A 391 -25.68 -11.86 -3.58
C GLY A 391 -27.19 -11.62 -3.48
N CYS A 392 -27.84 -12.03 -2.39
CA CYS A 392 -29.27 -11.79 -2.15
C CYS A 392 -29.61 -10.30 -2.06
N ALA A 393 -28.81 -9.53 -1.33
CA ALA A 393 -28.97 -8.08 -1.26
C ALA A 393 -28.65 -7.41 -2.60
N GLY A 394 -27.68 -7.92 -3.35
CA GLY A 394 -27.38 -7.50 -4.72
C GLY A 394 -28.58 -7.67 -5.65
N ILE A 395 -29.27 -8.82 -5.61
CA ILE A 395 -30.50 -9.04 -6.39
C ILE A 395 -31.53 -7.94 -6.09
N TYR A 396 -31.81 -7.70 -4.81
CA TYR A 396 -32.77 -6.67 -4.42
C TYR A 396 -32.34 -5.30 -4.94
N ALA A 397 -31.07 -4.93 -4.74
CA ALA A 397 -30.54 -3.64 -5.16
C ALA A 397 -30.67 -3.41 -6.68
N GLY A 398 -30.42 -4.44 -7.49
CA GLY A 398 -30.62 -4.35 -8.93
C GLY A 398 -32.09 -4.31 -9.36
N LEU A 399 -32.97 -5.08 -8.70
CA LEU A 399 -34.42 -5.05 -8.97
C LEU A 399 -35.07 -3.73 -8.55
N SER A 400 -34.60 -3.12 -7.47
CA SER A 400 -35.11 -1.83 -6.99
C SER A 400 -34.57 -0.63 -7.80
N GLY A 401 -33.65 -0.86 -8.74
CA GLY A 401 -32.98 0.21 -9.47
C GLY A 401 -32.11 1.10 -8.58
N LEU A 402 -31.50 0.52 -7.54
CA LEU A 402 -30.62 1.27 -6.64
C LEU A 402 -29.41 1.80 -7.42
N VAL A 403 -29.13 3.09 -7.28
CA VAL A 403 -27.97 3.74 -7.90
C VAL A 403 -27.13 4.49 -6.87
N ARG A 404 -25.86 4.75 -7.17
CA ARG A 404 -25.05 5.71 -6.41
C ARG A 404 -24.71 6.92 -7.27
N TYR A 405 -24.66 8.09 -6.65
CA TYR A 405 -24.40 9.39 -7.29
C TYR A 405 -22.96 9.89 -7.08
N ALA A 406 -22.20 9.25 -6.19
CA ALA A 406 -20.80 9.58 -5.96
C ALA A 406 -19.95 8.30 -5.84
N PHE A 407 -18.72 8.35 -6.36
CA PHE A 407 -17.77 7.26 -6.21
C PHE A 407 -17.13 7.30 -4.83
N VAL A 408 -17.68 6.55 -3.88
CA VAL A 408 -17.12 6.35 -2.52
C VAL A 408 -17.09 4.85 -2.24
N SER A 409 -16.17 4.38 -1.39
CA SER A 409 -16.20 3.00 -0.88
C SER A 409 -17.55 2.75 -0.19
N PRO A 410 -18.41 1.87 -0.72
CA PRO A 410 -19.77 1.73 -0.20
C PRO A 410 -19.77 1.10 1.19
N GLY A 411 -20.48 1.72 2.12
CA GLY A 411 -20.61 1.30 3.52
C GLY A 411 -21.55 2.25 4.25
N LEU A 412 -21.74 2.05 5.55
CA LEU A 412 -22.60 2.90 6.38
C LEU A 412 -22.17 4.38 6.32
N ALA A 413 -20.86 4.66 6.30
CA ALA A 413 -20.35 6.03 6.20
C ALA A 413 -20.58 6.68 4.83
N ALA A 414 -20.79 5.87 3.78
CA ALA A 414 -20.99 6.33 2.41
C ALA A 414 -22.46 6.28 1.98
N LEU A 415 -23.40 6.04 2.91
CA LEU A 415 -24.84 6.13 2.66
C LEU A 415 -25.26 7.42 1.95
N PRO A 416 -24.66 8.59 2.24
CA PRO A 416 -25.01 9.80 1.52
C PRO A 416 -24.74 9.78 0.02
N ALA A 417 -23.83 8.92 -0.47
CA ALA A 417 -23.59 8.76 -1.90
C ALA A 417 -24.78 8.12 -2.63
N PHE A 418 -25.78 7.59 -1.92
CA PHE A 418 -27.04 7.06 -2.45
C PHE A 418 -28.18 8.08 -2.32
N ILE A 419 -27.92 9.29 -1.84
CA ILE A 419 -28.89 10.38 -1.83
C ILE A 419 -28.79 11.10 -3.18
N GLY A 420 -29.92 11.19 -3.88
CA GLY A 420 -30.03 11.99 -5.09
C GLY A 420 -31.47 12.46 -5.29
N GLU A 421 -31.81 12.84 -6.52
CA GLU A 421 -33.11 13.46 -6.84
C GLU A 421 -34.31 12.58 -6.45
N ASN A 422 -34.15 11.26 -6.48
CA ASN A 422 -35.18 10.31 -6.04
C ASN A 422 -35.01 9.98 -4.53
N PRO A 423 -35.89 10.47 -3.64
CA PRO A 423 -35.81 10.19 -2.21
C PRO A 423 -35.97 8.71 -1.85
N MET A 424 -36.57 7.91 -2.74
CA MET A 424 -36.72 6.46 -2.53
C MET A 424 -35.39 5.71 -2.67
N ASN A 425 -34.39 6.28 -3.34
CA ASN A 425 -33.11 5.62 -3.58
C ASN A 425 -32.36 5.30 -2.27
N ILE A 426 -32.39 6.22 -1.29
CA ILE A 426 -31.80 5.94 0.03
C ILE A 426 -32.59 4.87 0.80
N VAL A 427 -33.91 4.79 0.63
CA VAL A 427 -34.73 3.73 1.25
C VAL A 427 -34.32 2.38 0.68
N HIS A 428 -34.14 2.27 -0.64
CA HIS A 428 -33.62 1.06 -1.28
C HIS A 428 -32.20 0.71 -0.81
N ALA A 429 -31.33 1.70 -0.56
CA ALA A 429 -30.01 1.47 0.03
C ALA A 429 -30.13 0.86 1.45
N LEU A 430 -31.01 1.40 2.29
CA LEU A 430 -31.25 0.89 3.64
C LEU A 430 -31.83 -0.51 3.65
N ILE A 431 -32.76 -0.82 2.74
CA ILE A 431 -33.31 -2.18 2.60
C ILE A 431 -32.23 -3.15 2.13
N THR A 432 -31.37 -2.73 1.19
CA THR A 432 -30.21 -3.52 0.74
C THR A 432 -29.28 -3.85 1.89
N ILE A 433 -28.96 -2.86 2.74
CA ILE A 433 -28.15 -3.04 3.96
C ILE A 433 -28.84 -4.03 4.90
N ALA A 434 -30.14 -3.87 5.15
CA ALA A 434 -30.89 -4.75 6.03
C ALA A 434 -30.90 -6.21 5.54
N ILE A 435 -31.13 -6.43 4.25
CA ILE A 435 -31.10 -7.77 3.63
C ILE A 435 -29.69 -8.36 3.76
N ALA A 436 -28.65 -7.61 3.37
CA ALA A 436 -27.27 -8.08 3.43
C ALA A 436 -26.88 -8.47 4.85
N PHE A 437 -27.23 -7.63 5.83
CA PHE A 437 -26.90 -7.85 7.22
C PHE A 437 -27.64 -9.06 7.79
N VAL A 438 -28.98 -9.09 7.67
CA VAL A 438 -29.82 -10.13 8.29
C VAL A 438 -29.56 -11.49 7.66
N VAL A 439 -29.54 -11.58 6.32
CA VAL A 439 -29.34 -12.85 5.61
C VAL A 439 -27.96 -13.40 5.95
N THR A 440 -26.90 -12.59 5.85
CA THR A 440 -25.56 -13.08 6.15
C THR A 440 -25.38 -13.43 7.62
N PHE A 441 -25.91 -12.62 8.55
CA PHE A 441 -25.79 -12.90 9.98
C PHE A 441 -26.44 -14.23 10.34
N ILE A 442 -27.68 -14.45 9.88
CA ILE A 442 -28.42 -15.69 10.12
C ILE A 442 -27.70 -16.88 9.48
N LEU A 443 -27.27 -16.77 8.21
CA LEU A 443 -26.56 -17.84 7.53
C LEU A 443 -25.23 -18.19 8.24
N THR A 444 -24.47 -17.19 8.64
CA THR A 444 -23.21 -17.41 9.39
C THR A 444 -23.50 -18.08 10.73
N TRP A 445 -24.60 -17.70 11.38
CA TRP A 445 -25.03 -18.31 12.63
C TRP A 445 -25.48 -19.76 12.46
N ILE A 446 -26.19 -20.10 11.39
CA ILE A 446 -26.69 -21.46 11.13
C ILE A 446 -25.58 -22.37 10.62
N ILE A 447 -24.85 -21.95 9.58
CA ILE A 447 -23.76 -22.72 8.97
C ILE A 447 -22.64 -22.96 9.99
N GLY A 448 -22.41 -21.98 10.87
CA GLY A 448 -21.32 -22.02 11.84
C GLY A 448 -19.95 -22.02 11.18
N PHE A 449 -18.92 -22.17 12.00
CA PHE A 449 -17.53 -22.21 11.59
C PHE A 449 -16.74 -23.07 12.56
N ASP A 450 -15.60 -23.54 12.10
CA ASP A 450 -14.67 -24.30 12.94
C ASP A 450 -13.96 -23.30 13.85
N ASP A 451 -14.47 -23.19 15.09
CA ASP A 451 -14.00 -22.24 16.09
C ASP A 451 -12.63 -22.70 16.62
N PRO A 452 -11.54 -21.94 16.38
CA PRO A 452 -10.20 -22.34 16.84
C PRO A 452 -10.17 -22.42 18.37
N ILE A 453 -9.79 -23.60 18.87
CA ILE A 453 -9.74 -23.88 20.30
C ILE A 453 -8.70 -22.96 20.96
N ASP A 454 -9.09 -22.32 22.05
CA ASP A 454 -8.20 -21.54 22.90
C ASP A 454 -7.19 -22.52 23.53
N GLU A 455 -5.93 -22.51 23.08
CA GLU A 455 -4.85 -23.38 23.61
C GLU A 455 -4.57 -23.11 25.10
N SER A 456 -5.18 -22.08 25.69
CA SER A 456 -5.04 -21.68 27.08
C SER A 456 -5.84 -22.51 28.11
N VAL A 457 -6.63 -23.54 27.72
CA VAL A 457 -7.59 -24.20 28.65
C VAL A 457 -7.50 -25.73 28.73
N LYS A 458 -6.39 -26.37 28.35
CA LYS A 458 -6.23 -27.82 28.61
C LYS A 458 -4.85 -28.21 29.15
N VAL A 459 -4.63 -28.00 30.45
CA VAL A 459 -3.80 -28.90 31.25
C VAL A 459 -4.48 -29.07 32.62
N ALA A 460 -5.27 -30.12 32.77
CA ALA A 460 -5.53 -30.71 34.08
C ALA A 460 -4.31 -31.60 34.41
N PRO A 461 -3.67 -31.47 35.59
CA PRO A 461 -2.49 -32.26 35.91
C PRO A 461 -2.89 -33.65 36.40
N GLU A 462 -2.41 -34.70 35.73
CA GLU A 462 -2.25 -36.03 36.34
C GLU A 462 -0.94 -36.08 37.15
N PRO A 463 -0.90 -36.87 38.24
CA PRO A 463 0.14 -36.76 39.25
C PRO A 463 1.42 -37.45 38.78
N ARG A 464 2.54 -36.72 38.76
CA ARG A 464 3.88 -37.30 38.61
C ARG A 464 4.72 -36.99 39.84
N GLU A 465 5.26 -38.06 40.39
CA GLU A 465 5.97 -38.17 41.66
C GLU A 465 7.13 -37.19 41.83
N GLU A 466 7.27 -36.76 43.09
CA GLU A 466 8.33 -35.91 43.61
C GLU A 466 9.74 -36.47 43.35
N LYS A 467 10.65 -35.60 42.91
CA LYS A 467 12.04 -35.63 43.36
C LYS A 467 12.39 -34.30 44.03
N LYS A 468 12.87 -34.44 45.26
CA LYS A 468 13.16 -33.38 46.23
C LYS A 468 14.35 -32.47 45.84
N PRO A 469 14.45 -31.28 46.47
CA PRO A 469 15.06 -30.09 45.91
C PRO A 469 16.53 -29.91 46.33
N VAL A 470 17.28 -29.14 45.55
CA VAL A 470 18.49 -28.48 46.04
C VAL A 470 18.15 -27.01 46.32
N THR A 471 18.33 -26.63 47.57
CA THR A 471 18.04 -25.32 48.16
C THR A 471 19.20 -24.37 47.93
N VAL A 472 18.95 -23.20 47.30
CA VAL A 472 19.55 -21.93 47.75
C VAL A 472 18.50 -20.82 47.62
N LYS A 473 18.39 -20.04 48.68
CA LYS A 473 17.41 -18.98 48.94
C LYS A 473 17.55 -17.82 47.94
N ASN A 474 16.43 -17.44 47.31
CA ASN A 474 15.87 -16.09 47.45
C ASN A 474 14.41 -16.10 46.96
N GLN A 475 13.59 -15.32 47.63
CA GLN A 475 12.13 -15.30 47.53
C GLN A 475 11.67 -15.01 46.08
N ILE A 476 10.91 -15.93 45.49
CA ILE A 476 10.21 -15.70 44.21
C ILE A 476 8.71 -15.67 44.51
N GLU A 477 8.12 -14.49 44.30
CA GLU A 477 6.67 -14.32 44.21
C GLU A 477 6.14 -15.18 43.06
N VAL A 478 5.11 -15.98 43.36
CA VAL A 478 4.36 -16.76 42.38
C VAL A 478 3.62 -15.78 41.45
N GLY A 479 4.02 -15.75 40.17
CA GLY A 479 3.29 -15.06 39.10
C GLY A 479 4.11 -14.15 38.16
N SER A 480 5.40 -13.92 38.42
CA SER A 480 6.21 -13.05 37.54
C SER A 480 6.87 -13.81 36.39
N LEU A 481 6.64 -13.38 35.15
CA LEU A 481 7.38 -13.82 33.97
C LEU A 481 8.73 -13.10 33.93
N GLN A 482 9.81 -13.85 33.76
CA GLN A 482 11.17 -13.32 33.83
C GLN A 482 11.83 -13.36 32.46
N VAL A 483 12.52 -12.27 32.08
CA VAL A 483 13.37 -12.20 30.89
C VAL A 483 14.81 -12.07 31.36
N MET A 484 15.64 -13.03 30.97
CA MET A 484 17.07 -13.03 31.27
C MET A 484 17.84 -12.22 30.24
N SER A 485 19.06 -11.80 30.56
CA SER A 485 19.88 -11.04 29.64
C SER A 485 20.30 -11.92 28.46
N PRO A 486 19.98 -11.51 27.21
CA PRO A 486 20.41 -12.22 26.02
C PRO A 486 21.90 -11.98 25.70
N ILE A 487 22.52 -10.93 26.27
CA ILE A 487 23.86 -10.47 25.93
C ILE A 487 24.62 -10.05 27.22
N GLU A 488 25.92 -10.32 27.27
CA GLU A 488 26.81 -9.81 28.34
C GLU A 488 27.21 -8.36 28.04
N GLY A 489 27.11 -7.46 29.01
CA GLY A 489 27.36 -6.03 28.77
C GLY A 489 26.94 -5.10 29.91
N GLU A 490 26.73 -3.84 29.56
CA GLU A 490 26.24 -2.80 30.48
C GLU A 490 24.76 -2.52 30.18
N LEU A 491 23.91 -2.66 31.20
CA LEU A 491 22.49 -2.39 31.11
C LEU A 491 22.25 -0.87 31.22
N VAL A 492 21.59 -0.28 30.23
CA VAL A 492 21.27 1.15 30.19
C VAL A 492 19.76 1.38 29.99
N PRO A 493 19.18 2.45 30.56
CA PRO A 493 17.80 2.79 30.33
C PRO A 493 17.48 2.95 28.84
N LEU A 494 16.30 2.49 28.41
CA LEU A 494 15.89 2.63 27.01
C LEU A 494 15.78 4.11 26.59
N SER A 495 15.47 5.02 27.53
CA SER A 495 15.43 6.47 27.31
C SER A 495 16.77 7.08 26.90
N ASP A 496 17.88 6.40 27.19
CA ASP A 496 19.23 6.90 26.95
C ASP A 496 19.80 6.41 25.61
N VAL A 497 19.01 5.59 24.88
CA VAL A 497 19.35 5.14 23.53
C VAL A 497 19.19 6.31 22.55
N ASN A 498 20.20 6.53 21.72
CA ASN A 498 20.26 7.59 20.71
C ASN A 498 19.42 7.27 19.46
N ASP A 499 18.15 6.91 19.67
CA ASP A 499 17.15 6.65 18.63
C ASP A 499 15.75 7.00 19.16
N ASP A 500 15.03 7.86 18.43
CA ASP A 500 13.72 8.37 18.86
C ASP A 500 12.64 7.29 18.91
N VAL A 501 12.74 6.23 18.09
CA VAL A 501 11.74 5.15 18.04
C VAL A 501 11.85 4.26 19.27
N PHE A 502 13.07 3.93 19.68
CA PHE A 502 13.34 3.12 20.86
C PHE A 502 13.20 3.92 22.16
N SER A 503 13.80 5.11 22.25
CA SER A 503 13.80 5.93 23.48
C SER A 503 12.41 6.43 23.87
N SER A 504 11.52 6.63 22.91
CA SER A 504 10.11 7.00 23.16
C SER A 504 9.21 5.83 23.58
N GLY A 505 9.69 4.58 23.49
CA GLY A 505 8.93 3.38 23.81
C GLY A 505 7.78 3.06 22.83
N LEU A 506 7.82 3.62 21.61
CA LEU A 506 6.76 3.40 20.60
C LEU A 506 6.59 1.92 20.20
N LEU A 507 7.67 1.14 20.24
CA LEU A 507 7.69 -0.29 19.91
C LEU A 507 7.37 -1.20 21.11
N GLY A 508 7.18 -0.62 22.30
CA GLY A 508 6.96 -1.35 23.54
C GLY A 508 7.91 -0.91 24.65
N LYS A 509 7.69 -1.46 25.84
CA LYS A 509 8.55 -1.25 27.01
C LYS A 509 9.76 -2.17 26.94
N GLY A 510 10.94 -1.65 27.27
CA GLY A 510 12.17 -2.42 27.19
C GLY A 510 13.34 -1.77 27.91
N ILE A 511 14.49 -2.40 27.77
CA ILE A 511 15.78 -1.90 28.24
C ILE A 511 16.81 -2.09 27.15
N ALA A 512 17.95 -1.41 27.23
CA ALA A 512 19.02 -1.57 26.25
C ALA A 512 20.30 -2.08 26.91
N ILE A 513 21.12 -2.78 26.13
CA ILE A 513 22.38 -3.36 26.59
C ILE A 513 23.49 -2.87 25.66
N VAL A 514 24.54 -2.29 26.23
CA VAL A 514 25.79 -2.04 25.52
C VAL A 514 26.64 -3.32 25.58
N PRO A 515 26.79 -4.06 24.47
CA PRO A 515 27.40 -5.38 24.51
C PRO A 515 28.90 -5.33 24.80
N ALA A 516 29.35 -6.24 25.66
CA ALA A 516 30.77 -6.55 25.86
C ALA A 516 31.26 -7.66 24.90
N ARG A 517 30.34 -8.51 24.41
CA ARG A 517 30.62 -9.60 23.47
C ARG A 517 29.60 -9.66 22.34
N GLY A 518 30.04 -10.13 21.18
CA GLY A 518 29.28 -10.19 19.94
C GLY A 518 28.35 -11.40 19.83
N GLU A 519 27.69 -11.83 20.92
CA GLU A 519 26.87 -13.05 20.93
C GLU A 519 25.50 -12.78 21.57
N VAL A 520 24.45 -13.29 20.95
CA VAL A 520 23.06 -13.20 21.44
C VAL A 520 22.53 -14.59 21.74
N PHE A 521 21.99 -14.75 22.94
CA PHE A 521 21.42 -15.99 23.43
C PHE A 521 19.94 -15.85 23.76
N ALA A 522 19.21 -16.97 23.71
CA ALA A 522 17.79 -17.00 24.02
C ALA A 522 17.54 -16.63 25.50
N PRO A 523 16.80 -15.55 25.80
CA PRO A 523 16.55 -15.09 27.17
C PRO A 523 15.51 -15.94 27.93
N PHE A 524 14.76 -16.78 27.22
CA PHE A 524 13.82 -17.77 27.72
C PHE A 524 13.55 -18.82 26.64
N SER A 525 12.93 -19.95 27.00
CA SER A 525 12.50 -20.96 26.03
C SER A 525 11.26 -20.49 25.26
N GLY A 526 11.25 -20.68 23.94
CA GLY A 526 10.19 -20.18 23.06
C GLY A 526 10.39 -20.48 21.58
N GLU A 527 9.68 -19.73 20.74
CA GLU A 527 9.73 -19.83 19.27
C GLU A 527 10.25 -18.54 18.65
N ILE A 528 11.10 -18.64 17.62
CA ILE A 528 11.55 -17.51 16.82
C ILE A 528 10.43 -17.09 15.86
N ILE A 529 9.69 -16.03 16.22
CA ILE A 529 8.56 -15.54 15.44
C ILE A 529 9.00 -14.69 14.24
N THR A 530 10.15 -14.02 14.33
CA THR A 530 10.69 -13.18 13.26
C THR A 530 12.21 -13.19 13.31
N LEU A 531 12.86 -13.41 12.17
CA LEU A 531 14.26 -13.11 11.95
C LEU A 531 14.34 -12.31 10.66
N LEU A 532 14.81 -11.06 10.73
CA LEU A 532 14.90 -10.22 9.53
C LEU A 532 16.02 -10.72 8.60
N GLU A 533 15.89 -10.51 7.29
CA GLU A 533 16.92 -10.92 6.31
C GLU A 533 18.31 -10.32 6.63
N SER A 534 18.32 -9.13 7.23
CA SER A 534 19.54 -8.45 7.68
C SER A 534 20.09 -8.98 9.02
N LYS A 535 19.45 -9.97 9.65
CA LYS A 535 19.83 -10.69 10.88
C LYS A 535 20.05 -9.87 12.15
N HIS A 536 20.04 -8.55 12.06
CA HIS A 536 20.23 -7.64 13.19
C HIS A 536 19.10 -7.65 14.24
N ALA A 537 17.90 -8.16 13.91
CA ALA A 537 16.79 -8.20 14.86
C ALA A 537 16.09 -9.56 14.89
N ILE A 538 15.82 -10.02 16.11
CA ILE A 538 15.20 -11.31 16.42
C ILE A 538 13.97 -11.08 17.27
N GLY A 539 12.83 -11.54 16.79
CA GLY A 539 11.59 -11.61 17.53
C GLY A 539 11.41 -13.01 18.12
N LEU A 540 11.21 -13.11 19.42
CA LEU A 540 10.94 -14.35 20.15
C LEU A 540 9.56 -14.30 20.81
N LYS A 541 8.91 -15.46 20.91
CA LYS A 541 7.69 -15.64 21.67
C LYS A 541 7.84 -16.74 22.69
N SER A 542 7.65 -16.42 23.97
CA SER A 542 7.67 -17.44 25.04
C SER A 542 6.39 -18.28 25.03
N HIS A 543 6.44 -19.48 25.60
CA HIS A 543 5.24 -20.31 25.80
C HIS A 543 4.15 -19.63 26.64
N ASN A 544 4.55 -18.63 27.45
CA ASN A 544 3.66 -17.86 28.30
C ASN A 544 3.19 -16.55 27.63
N GLY A 545 3.47 -16.36 26.34
CA GLY A 545 2.92 -15.26 25.54
C GLY A 545 3.72 -13.95 25.52
N VAL A 546 4.92 -13.90 26.12
CA VAL A 546 5.80 -12.72 26.02
C VAL A 546 6.36 -12.64 24.60
N GLU A 547 6.14 -11.53 23.91
CA GLU A 547 6.75 -11.24 22.61
C GLU A 547 7.91 -10.26 22.83
N LEU A 548 9.12 -10.73 22.54
CA LEU A 548 10.36 -10.01 22.79
C LEU A 548 11.08 -9.72 21.47
N LEU A 549 11.47 -8.47 21.27
CA LEU A 549 12.34 -8.03 20.17
C LEU A 549 13.73 -7.74 20.73
N ILE A 550 14.74 -8.42 20.20
CA ILE A 550 16.16 -8.12 20.43
C ILE A 550 16.69 -7.48 19.15
N HIS A 551 17.16 -6.23 19.24
CA HIS A 551 17.63 -5.46 18.09
C HIS A 551 19.10 -5.08 18.27
N VAL A 552 20.01 -5.78 17.59
CA VAL A 552 21.46 -5.60 17.77
C VAL A 552 21.97 -4.36 17.06
N GLY A 553 22.29 -3.33 17.83
CA GLY A 553 22.79 -2.05 17.35
C GLY A 553 21.71 -1.17 16.71
N ILE A 554 21.98 0.14 16.62
CA ILE A 554 21.07 1.12 16.00
C ILE A 554 21.42 1.25 14.51
N ASP A 555 20.39 1.30 13.65
CA ASP A 555 20.51 1.37 12.19
C ASP A 555 21.32 0.25 11.49
N THR A 556 21.65 -0.83 12.21
CA THR A 556 22.40 -1.99 11.69
C THR A 556 21.65 -2.79 10.63
N VAL A 557 20.35 -2.54 10.43
CA VAL A 557 19.57 -3.04 9.29
C VAL A 557 20.23 -2.74 7.94
N THR A 558 20.93 -1.61 7.85
CA THR A 558 21.65 -1.13 6.66
C THR A 558 22.83 -2.01 6.27
N LEU A 559 23.37 -2.78 7.21
CA LEU A 559 24.43 -3.77 6.99
C LEU A 559 23.95 -4.98 6.18
N LYS A 560 22.63 -5.16 6.00
CA LYS A 560 22.03 -6.23 5.18
C LYS A 560 22.58 -7.63 5.50
N GLY A 561 22.81 -7.92 6.78
CA GLY A 561 23.32 -9.22 7.25
C GLY A 561 24.83 -9.39 7.12
N GLN A 562 25.58 -8.39 6.63
CA GLN A 562 27.03 -8.38 6.77
C GLN A 562 27.39 -8.28 8.25
N HIS A 563 28.43 -9.02 8.66
CA HIS A 563 28.91 -9.07 10.05
C HIS A 563 27.95 -9.75 11.04
N PHE A 564 26.95 -10.47 10.53
CA PHE A 564 26.01 -11.24 11.33
C PHE A 564 25.94 -12.70 10.86
N GLU A 565 26.15 -13.63 11.80
CA GLU A 565 25.95 -15.06 11.62
C GLU A 565 24.77 -15.52 12.50
N SER A 566 23.77 -16.16 11.89
CA SER A 566 22.58 -16.64 12.60
C SER A 566 22.65 -18.15 12.73
N TYR A 567 22.31 -18.65 13.91
CA TYR A 567 22.22 -20.07 14.23
C TYR A 567 20.77 -20.57 14.30
N VAL A 568 19.81 -19.66 14.14
CA VAL A 568 18.37 -19.93 14.15
C VAL A 568 17.70 -19.40 12.89
N SER A 569 16.53 -19.96 12.56
CA SER A 569 15.62 -19.55 11.50
C SER A 569 14.23 -19.23 12.07
N GLN A 570 13.43 -18.48 11.31
CA GLN A 570 12.03 -18.23 11.67
C GLN A 570 11.26 -19.56 11.78
N GLY A 571 10.54 -19.74 12.88
CA GLY A 571 9.79 -20.95 13.22
C GLY A 571 10.59 -21.97 14.05
N ASP A 572 11.88 -21.75 14.28
CA ASP A 572 12.68 -22.63 15.15
C ASP A 572 12.28 -22.47 16.62
N ARG A 573 12.35 -23.57 17.37
CA ARG A 573 12.21 -23.58 18.83
C ARG A 573 13.59 -23.49 19.48
N VAL A 574 13.71 -22.65 20.50
CA VAL A 574 14.94 -22.45 21.27
C VAL A 574 14.68 -22.69 22.76
N GLU A 575 15.66 -23.26 23.44
CA GLU A 575 15.71 -23.33 24.89
C GLU A 575 16.43 -22.11 25.47
N ALA A 576 16.09 -21.74 26.71
CA ALA A 576 16.77 -20.64 27.41
C ALA A 576 18.29 -20.88 27.44
N GLY A 577 19.05 -19.95 26.86
CA GLY A 577 20.50 -20.06 26.73
C GLY A 577 21.00 -20.65 25.41
N ASP A 578 20.16 -20.95 24.44
CA ASP A 578 20.64 -21.32 23.10
C ASP A 578 21.30 -20.14 22.39
N LYS A 579 22.40 -20.39 21.68
CA LYS A 579 23.07 -19.37 20.86
C LYS A 579 22.22 -19.09 19.63
N MET A 580 21.83 -17.84 19.43
CA MET A 580 20.95 -17.46 18.32
C MET A 580 21.68 -16.70 17.23
N LEU A 581 22.57 -15.79 17.61
CA LEU A 581 23.23 -14.87 16.69
C LEU A 581 24.64 -14.55 17.18
N GLU A 582 25.56 -14.39 16.24
CA GLU A 582 26.89 -13.84 16.46
C GLU A 582 27.10 -12.64 15.54
N PHE A 583 27.77 -11.61 16.05
CA PHE A 583 28.04 -10.38 15.32
C PHE A 583 29.45 -9.84 15.58
N ASP A 584 30.10 -9.37 14.52
CA ASP A 584 31.45 -8.80 14.62
C ASP A 584 31.38 -7.35 15.12
N MET A 585 31.61 -7.18 16.42
CA MET A 585 31.55 -5.88 17.09
C MET A 585 32.54 -4.86 16.50
N GLU A 586 33.76 -5.28 16.18
CA GLU A 586 34.80 -4.39 15.67
C GLU A 586 34.45 -3.94 14.25
N ALA A 587 33.99 -4.86 13.41
CA ALA A 587 33.60 -4.54 12.04
C ALA A 587 32.33 -3.68 11.94
N ILE A 588 31.43 -3.79 12.92
CA ILE A 588 30.22 -2.95 13.01
C ILE A 588 30.59 -1.55 13.53
N LYS A 589 31.39 -1.44 14.60
CA LYS A 589 31.90 -0.14 15.11
C LYS A 589 32.75 0.60 14.08
N ALA A 590 33.59 -0.12 13.33
CA ALA A 590 34.41 0.47 12.25
C ALA A 590 33.58 1.09 11.13
N LYS A 591 32.32 0.66 10.97
CA LYS A 591 31.35 1.26 10.03
C LYS A 591 30.53 2.40 10.63
N GLY A 592 30.80 2.80 11.88
CA GLY A 592 30.17 3.94 12.55
C GLY A 592 28.84 3.65 13.23
N PHE A 593 28.45 2.38 13.39
CA PHE A 593 27.19 2.01 14.04
C PHE A 593 27.35 1.86 15.55
N GLU A 594 26.34 2.32 16.29
CA GLU A 594 26.23 2.06 17.73
C GLU A 594 25.78 0.62 17.96
N LEU A 595 26.43 -0.08 18.89
CA LEU A 595 26.11 -1.47 19.23
C LEU A 595 25.08 -1.61 20.36
N VAL A 596 24.58 -0.49 20.89
CA VAL A 596 23.53 -0.52 21.91
C VAL A 596 22.35 -1.33 21.38
N THR A 597 21.95 -2.34 22.16
CA THR A 597 21.03 -3.38 21.73
C THR A 597 19.75 -3.30 22.54
N PRO A 598 18.67 -2.71 22.00
CA PRO A 598 17.37 -2.74 22.63
C PRO A 598 16.80 -4.15 22.77
N VAL A 599 16.24 -4.43 23.95
CA VAL A 599 15.52 -5.63 24.33
C VAL A 599 14.12 -5.22 24.79
N ILE A 600 13.11 -5.45 23.95
CA ILE A 600 11.80 -4.80 24.03
C ILE A 600 10.69 -5.84 24.09
N VAL A 601 9.75 -5.65 25.01
CA VAL A 601 8.50 -6.41 25.07
C VAL A 601 7.49 -5.71 24.16
N THR A 602 7.24 -6.28 22.97
CA THR A 602 6.40 -5.64 21.94
C THR A 602 4.90 -5.73 22.24
N ASN A 603 4.52 -6.63 23.14
CA ASN A 603 3.16 -6.77 23.66
C ASN A 603 3.04 -6.31 25.13
N ASP A 604 3.83 -5.32 25.54
CA ASP A 604 3.87 -4.80 26.93
C ASP A 604 2.49 -4.44 27.50
N LYS A 605 1.58 -3.94 26.66
CA LYS A 605 0.19 -3.59 27.06
C LYS A 605 -0.65 -4.76 27.55
N GLN A 606 -0.20 -6.00 27.35
CA GLN A 606 -0.87 -7.21 27.86
C GLN A 606 -0.49 -7.53 29.31
N PHE A 607 0.54 -6.85 29.85
CA PHE A 607 1.03 -7.03 31.21
C PHE A 607 0.62 -5.84 32.08
N SER A 608 0.23 -6.13 33.32
CA SER A 608 -0.18 -5.15 34.31
C SER A 608 1.00 -4.35 34.87
N GLU A 609 2.17 -4.99 34.96
CA GLU A 609 3.39 -4.39 35.47
C GLU A 609 4.63 -4.90 34.71
N VAL A 610 5.55 -3.98 34.39
CA VAL A 610 6.86 -4.27 33.80
C VAL A 610 7.92 -3.63 34.68
N LYS A 611 8.71 -4.46 35.38
CA LYS A 611 9.84 -4.02 36.21
C LYS A 611 11.15 -4.27 35.49
N PHE A 612 12.02 -3.27 35.55
CA PHE A 612 13.35 -3.29 34.94
C PHE A 612 14.41 -3.50 36.04
N ALA A 613 15.49 -4.20 35.71
CA ALA A 613 16.70 -4.19 36.54
C ALA A 613 17.33 -2.79 36.53
N GLU A 614 18.04 -2.44 37.61
CA GLU A 614 18.79 -1.17 37.67
C GLU A 614 20.03 -1.21 36.75
N PRO A 615 20.45 -0.06 36.19
CA PRO A 615 21.66 0.04 35.37
C PRO A 615 22.89 -0.53 36.08
N ALA A 616 23.48 -1.56 35.49
CA ALA A 616 24.63 -2.28 36.04
C ALA A 616 25.34 -3.09 34.94
N SER A 617 26.56 -3.55 35.24
CA SER A 617 27.18 -4.60 34.43
C SER A 617 26.46 -5.92 34.68
N ILE A 618 26.05 -6.57 33.60
CA ILE A 618 25.26 -7.80 33.62
C ILE A 618 25.95 -8.90 32.82
N HIS A 619 25.86 -10.12 33.33
CA HIS A 619 26.26 -11.31 32.61
C HIS A 619 25.07 -11.90 31.86
N ARG A 620 25.38 -12.71 30.86
CA ARG A 620 24.37 -13.53 30.19
C ARG A 620 23.60 -14.36 31.22
N GLY A 621 22.27 -14.37 31.12
CA GLY A 621 21.41 -15.14 32.03
C GLY A 621 20.99 -14.41 33.30
N ASP A 622 21.52 -13.20 33.55
CA ASP A 622 21.06 -12.36 34.67
C ASP A 622 19.64 -11.83 34.40
N LEU A 623 18.85 -11.62 35.44
CA LEU A 623 17.48 -11.12 35.31
C LEU A 623 17.48 -9.64 34.91
N ILE A 624 16.87 -9.31 33.77
CA ILE A 624 16.79 -7.91 33.28
C ILE A 624 15.37 -7.33 33.30
N LEU A 625 14.34 -8.18 33.18
CA LEU A 625 12.94 -7.76 33.19
C LEU A 625 12.07 -8.76 33.95
N SER A 626 11.09 -8.24 34.69
CA SER A 626 10.03 -9.02 35.33
C SER A 626 8.66 -8.46 34.94
N LEU A 627 7.77 -9.31 34.46
CA LEU A 627 6.42 -8.96 33.96
C LEU A 627 5.36 -9.63 34.84
N LYS A 628 4.23 -8.94 35.10
CA LYS A 628 3.06 -9.49 35.82
C LYS A 628 1.77 -9.36 35.03
#